data_AF-A0A7S3ISS0-F1
#
_entry.id   AF-A0A7S3ISS0-F1
#
_cell.length_a   1.000
_cell.length_b   1.000
_cell.length_c   1.000
_cell.angle_alpha   90.00
_cell.angle_beta   90.00
_cell.angle_gamma   90.00
#
_symmetry.space_group_name_H-M   'P 1'
#
loop_
_entity.id
_entity.type
_entity.pdbx_description
1 polymer ?
#
loop_
_entity_poly.entity_id
_entity_poly.type
_entity_poly.pdbx_seq_one_letter_code
_entity_poly.pdbx_strand_id
1 'polypeptide(L)'
;MAKNRIAEIRQQDYQRRYEELIFNQTQQREECEQAHIKQYQEFNQQWDEDLLQTQKEDAQALGELEDRHTQELEKNREELEKKLPLTFKFSSELLNQQKIQASLAKQKKYAEAHQVQIRCQEMEAEEREKYMKDRHKKIIAAEAKLIQKQQNEMNALKKKLEGNLNERLKLRETEHNKLLQRYQNVKKEIENQQNLERIKFERAFKSQNMGRPGTATQ
;
A
#
# COMPACT_ATOMS: atom_id res chain seq x y z
N MET A 1 8.54 78.21 -21.87
CA MET A 1 7.48 77.25 -22.26
C MET A 1 8.04 75.95 -22.85
N ALA A 2 8.91 75.97 -23.87
CA ALA A 2 9.45 74.74 -24.50
C ALA A 2 10.22 73.79 -23.54
N LYS A 3 11.01 74.33 -22.59
CA LYS A 3 11.76 73.52 -21.60
C LYS A 3 10.83 72.72 -20.66
N ASN A 4 9.71 73.31 -20.25
CA ASN A 4 8.74 72.65 -19.36
C ASN A 4 8.01 71.52 -20.12
N ARG A 5 7.67 71.76 -21.40
CA ARG A 5 7.04 70.74 -22.25
C ARG A 5 7.95 69.54 -22.52
N ILE A 6 9.26 69.77 -22.70
CA ILE A 6 10.25 68.70 -22.88
C ILE A 6 10.41 67.87 -21.60
N ALA A 7 10.43 68.52 -20.43
CA ALA A 7 10.50 67.82 -19.14
C ALA A 7 9.25 66.96 -18.90
N GLU A 8 8.08 67.49 -19.22
CA GLU A 8 6.79 66.81 -19.08
C GLU A 8 6.69 65.57 -19.99
N ILE A 9 7.11 65.68 -21.27
CA ILE A 9 7.15 64.55 -22.20
C ILE A 9 8.14 63.47 -21.71
N ARG A 10 9.31 63.86 -21.21
CA ARG A 10 10.30 62.90 -20.65
C ARG A 10 9.76 62.15 -19.43
N GLN A 11 8.98 62.83 -18.59
CA GLN A 11 8.35 62.21 -17.43
C GLN A 11 7.23 61.24 -17.85
N GLN A 12 6.44 61.59 -18.87
CA GLN A 12 5.43 60.69 -19.44
C GLN A 12 6.07 59.44 -20.07
N ASP A 13 7.16 59.61 -20.82
CA ASP A 13 7.90 58.48 -21.40
C ASP A 13 8.51 57.58 -20.33
N TYR A 14 9.02 58.15 -19.23
CA TYR A 14 9.50 57.39 -18.08
C TYR A 14 8.37 56.57 -17.45
N GLN A 15 7.23 57.21 -17.18
CA GLN A 15 6.09 56.56 -16.56
C GLN A 15 5.60 55.38 -17.42
N ARG A 16 5.46 55.58 -18.73
CA ARG A 16 5.07 54.52 -19.66
C ARG A 16 6.05 53.34 -19.64
N ARG A 17 7.35 53.61 -19.72
CA ARG A 17 8.37 52.54 -19.72
C ARG A 17 8.47 51.84 -18.35
N TYR A 18 8.20 52.56 -17.27
CA TYR A 18 8.14 51.99 -15.93
C TYR A 18 6.93 51.06 -15.80
N GLU A 19 5.75 51.48 -16.27
CA GLU A 19 4.54 50.64 -16.30
C GLU A 19 4.75 49.39 -17.15
N GLU A 20 5.38 49.50 -18.32
CA GLU A 20 5.74 48.35 -19.17
C GLU A 20 6.71 47.40 -18.46
N LEU A 21 7.71 47.93 -17.75
CA LEU A 21 8.62 47.13 -16.93
C LEU A 21 7.85 46.36 -15.84
N ILE A 22 6.98 47.04 -15.08
CA ILE A 22 6.18 46.40 -14.03
C ILE A 22 5.23 45.35 -14.61
N PHE A 23 4.63 45.61 -15.76
CA PHE A 23 3.77 44.67 -16.46
C PHE A 23 4.54 43.40 -16.83
N ASN A 24 5.70 43.54 -17.48
CA ASN A 24 6.55 42.40 -17.86
C ASN A 24 7.01 41.59 -16.64
N GLN A 25 7.38 42.27 -15.55
CA GLN A 25 7.76 41.62 -14.30
C GLN A 25 6.59 40.85 -13.66
N THR A 26 5.38 41.37 -13.78
CA THR A 26 4.17 40.71 -13.29
C THR A 26 3.86 39.48 -14.12
N GLN A 27 3.89 39.59 -15.45
CA GLN A 27 3.71 38.46 -16.37
C GLN A 27 4.73 37.34 -16.11
N GLN A 28 6.02 37.68 -15.97
CA GLN A 28 7.06 36.68 -15.68
C GLN A 28 6.80 35.92 -14.36
N ARG A 29 6.27 36.60 -13.33
CA ARG A 29 5.90 35.96 -12.07
C ARG A 29 4.68 35.05 -12.23
N GLU A 30 3.67 35.51 -12.97
CA GLU A 30 2.47 34.72 -13.26
C GLU A 30 2.80 33.47 -14.08
N GLU A 31 3.64 33.58 -15.11
CA GLU A 31 4.11 32.44 -15.92
C GLU A 31 4.87 31.43 -15.07
N CYS A 32 5.77 31.89 -14.18
CA CYS A 32 6.48 31.03 -13.25
C CYS A 32 5.53 30.28 -12.30
N GLU A 33 4.51 30.97 -11.78
CA GLU A 33 3.49 30.39 -10.91
C GLU A 33 2.67 29.33 -11.65
N GLN A 34 2.18 29.67 -12.85
CA GLN A 34 1.38 28.75 -13.67
C GLN A 34 2.18 27.51 -14.07
N ALA A 35 3.46 27.67 -14.43
CA ALA A 35 4.34 26.55 -14.72
C ALA A 35 4.53 25.64 -13.50
N HIS A 36 4.69 26.21 -12.30
CA HIS A 36 4.78 25.43 -11.07
C HIS A 36 3.48 24.70 -10.73
N ILE A 37 2.33 25.38 -10.84
CA ILE A 37 1.02 24.78 -10.61
C ILE A 37 0.82 23.57 -11.53
N LYS A 38 1.14 23.73 -12.82
CA LYS A 38 1.05 22.64 -13.79
C LYS A 38 1.95 21.46 -13.43
N GLN A 39 3.23 21.72 -13.13
CA GLN A 39 4.15 20.67 -12.69
C GLN A 39 3.68 19.98 -11.41
N TYR A 40 3.09 20.72 -10.48
CA TYR A 40 2.58 20.16 -9.24
C TYR A 40 1.34 19.29 -9.47
N GLN A 41 0.45 19.69 -10.38
CA GLN A 41 -0.69 18.88 -10.80
C GLN A 41 -0.24 17.58 -11.47
N GLU A 42 0.70 17.66 -12.43
CA GLU A 42 1.27 16.49 -13.10
C GLU A 42 1.95 15.54 -12.10
N PHE A 43 2.75 16.09 -11.17
CA PHE A 43 3.37 15.33 -10.09
C PHE A 43 2.34 14.59 -9.23
N ASN A 44 1.28 15.26 -8.81
CA ASN A 44 0.24 14.64 -8.00
C ASN A 44 -0.51 13.55 -8.77
N GLN A 45 -0.88 13.83 -10.01
CA GLN A 45 -1.58 12.87 -10.86
C GLN A 45 -0.74 11.59 -11.03
N GLN A 46 0.54 11.73 -11.38
CA GLN A 46 1.44 10.59 -11.55
C GLN A 46 1.54 9.77 -10.26
N TRP A 47 1.74 10.43 -9.12
CA TRP A 47 1.84 9.74 -7.83
C TRP A 47 0.53 9.06 -7.42
N ASP A 48 -0.62 9.68 -7.70
CA ASP A 48 -1.92 9.10 -7.40
C ASP A 48 -2.19 7.87 -8.28
N GLU A 49 -1.82 7.92 -9.57
CA GLU A 49 -1.88 6.78 -10.49
C GLU A 49 -0.96 5.63 -10.05
N ASP A 50 0.30 5.93 -9.72
CA ASP A 50 1.29 4.93 -9.28
C ASP A 50 0.89 4.28 -7.94
N LEU A 51 0.35 5.07 -7.00
CA LEU A 51 -0.15 4.56 -5.72
C LEU A 51 -1.37 3.66 -5.91
N LEU A 52 -2.32 4.09 -6.76
CA LEU A 52 -3.49 3.28 -7.07
C LEU A 52 -3.10 1.95 -7.73
N GLN A 53 -2.14 1.98 -8.66
CA GLN A 53 -1.64 0.77 -9.31
C GLN A 53 -0.97 -0.16 -8.29
N THR A 54 -0.11 0.37 -7.42
CA THR A 54 0.52 -0.41 -6.35
C THR A 54 -0.53 -1.04 -5.42
N GLN A 55 -1.57 -0.29 -5.02
CA GLN A 55 -2.63 -0.81 -4.16
C GLN A 55 -3.43 -1.94 -4.83
N LYS A 56 -3.65 -1.86 -6.15
CA LYS A 56 -4.28 -2.94 -6.92
C LYS A 56 -3.43 -4.21 -6.93
N GLU A 57 -2.13 -4.06 -7.17
CA GLU A 57 -1.18 -5.18 -7.14
C GLU A 57 -1.10 -5.83 -5.76
N ASP A 58 -1.07 -5.01 -4.71
CA ASP A 58 -1.10 -5.47 -3.31
C ASP A 58 -2.38 -6.24 -2.99
N ALA A 59 -3.54 -5.73 -3.42
CA ALA A 59 -4.82 -6.40 -3.25
C ALA A 59 -4.88 -7.73 -4.02
N GLN A 60 -4.34 -7.76 -5.24
CA GLN A 60 -4.25 -8.98 -6.03
C GLN A 60 -3.35 -10.03 -5.35
N ALA A 61 -2.18 -9.62 -4.86
CA ALA A 61 -1.26 -10.53 -4.16
C ALA A 61 -1.88 -11.13 -2.89
N LEU A 62 -2.69 -10.36 -2.17
CA LEU A 62 -3.44 -10.85 -1.01
C LEU A 62 -4.53 -11.86 -1.42
N GLY A 63 -5.29 -11.55 -2.47
CA GLY A 63 -6.31 -12.46 -3.01
C GLY A 63 -5.72 -13.78 -3.50
N GLU A 64 -4.62 -13.74 -4.26
CA GLU A 64 -3.93 -14.94 -4.74
C GLU A 64 -3.38 -15.80 -3.60
N LEU A 65 -2.96 -15.18 -2.49
CA LEU A 65 -2.52 -15.90 -1.29
C LEU A 65 -3.71 -16.58 -0.60
N GLU A 66 -4.83 -15.88 -0.45
CA GLU A 66 -6.06 -16.40 0.16
C GLU A 66 -6.66 -17.57 -0.63
N ASP A 67 -6.70 -17.45 -1.97
CA ASP A 67 -7.16 -18.52 -2.86
C ASP A 67 -6.28 -19.77 -2.71
N ARG A 68 -4.97 -19.59 -2.64
CA ARG A 68 -4.01 -20.69 -2.42
C ARG A 68 -4.22 -21.35 -1.06
N HIS A 69 -4.41 -20.54 0.00
CA HIS A 69 -4.67 -21.06 1.34
C HIS A 69 -5.95 -21.89 1.38
N THR A 70 -7.00 -21.45 0.71
CA THR A 70 -8.28 -22.17 0.58
C THR A 70 -8.08 -23.52 -0.11
N GLN A 71 -7.40 -23.54 -1.26
CA GLN A 71 -7.10 -24.78 -1.98
C GLN A 71 -6.21 -25.74 -1.19
N GLU A 72 -5.23 -25.22 -0.44
CA GLU A 72 -4.37 -26.02 0.42
C GLU A 72 -5.14 -26.66 1.57
N LEU A 73 -6.10 -25.94 2.18
CA LEU A 73 -6.94 -26.49 3.24
C LEU A 73 -7.81 -27.62 2.72
N GLU A 74 -8.44 -27.45 1.55
CA GLU A 74 -9.26 -28.47 0.92
C GLU A 74 -8.44 -29.73 0.58
N LYS A 75 -7.28 -29.56 -0.06
CA LYS A 75 -6.36 -30.67 -0.35
C LYS A 75 -5.88 -31.38 0.90
N ASN A 76 -5.51 -30.63 1.94
CA ASN A 76 -5.06 -31.19 3.21
C ASN A 76 -6.19 -32.02 3.86
N ARG A 77 -7.43 -31.54 3.81
CA ARG A 77 -8.58 -32.27 4.32
C ARG A 77 -8.81 -33.58 3.57
N GLU A 78 -8.81 -33.55 2.25
CA GLU A 78 -8.92 -34.78 1.44
C GLU A 78 -7.80 -35.77 1.74
N GLU A 79 -6.56 -35.29 1.86
CA GLU A 79 -5.41 -36.15 2.19
C GLU A 79 -5.53 -36.78 3.57
N LEU A 80 -5.96 -36.01 4.58
CA LEU A 80 -6.17 -36.51 5.93
C LEU A 80 -7.31 -37.52 5.97
N GLU A 81 -8.38 -37.29 5.21
CA GLU A 81 -9.49 -38.23 5.07
C GLU A 81 -9.05 -39.55 4.42
N LYS A 82 -8.19 -39.50 3.40
CA LYS A 82 -7.61 -40.69 2.74
C LYS A 82 -6.60 -41.44 3.62
N LYS A 83 -5.71 -40.71 4.31
CA LYS A 83 -4.63 -41.29 5.13
C LYS A 83 -5.15 -41.92 6.42
N LEU A 84 -6.23 -41.39 6.99
CA LEU A 84 -6.80 -41.90 8.24
C LEU A 84 -7.85 -42.97 7.96
N PRO A 85 -7.60 -44.25 8.34
CA PRO A 85 -8.52 -45.34 8.05
C PRO A 85 -9.91 -45.07 8.62
N LEU A 86 -10.93 -45.49 7.87
CA LEU A 86 -12.31 -45.59 8.36
C LEU A 86 -12.55 -46.92 9.08
N THR A 87 -11.63 -47.87 8.93
CA THR A 87 -11.71 -49.21 9.50
C THR A 87 -11.23 -49.22 10.95
N PHE A 88 -12.18 -49.45 11.86
CA PHE A 88 -11.92 -49.63 13.28
C PHE A 88 -11.38 -51.04 13.57
N LYS A 89 -10.41 -51.16 14.47
CA LYS A 89 -9.88 -52.46 14.96
C LYS A 89 -10.34 -52.69 16.39
N PHE A 90 -10.97 -53.84 16.63
CA PHE A 90 -11.45 -54.25 17.96
C PHE A 90 -10.31 -54.33 18.98
N SER A 91 -10.61 -53.94 20.21
CA SER A 91 -9.68 -54.14 21.33
C SER A 91 -9.46 -55.63 21.61
N SER A 92 -8.35 -55.94 22.28
CA SER A 92 -8.07 -57.29 22.78
C SER A 92 -9.17 -57.81 23.71
N GLU A 93 -9.82 -56.92 24.47
CA GLU A 93 -10.90 -57.26 25.37
C GLU A 93 -12.19 -57.61 24.62
N LEU A 94 -12.59 -56.81 23.62
CA LEU A 94 -13.71 -57.10 22.75
C LEU A 94 -13.50 -58.41 21.97
N LEU A 95 -12.29 -58.63 21.44
CA LEU A 95 -11.91 -59.89 20.77
C LEU A 95 -12.00 -61.10 21.72
N ASN A 96 -11.62 -60.93 22.99
CA ASN A 96 -11.75 -61.98 23.99
C ASN A 96 -13.21 -62.27 24.34
N GLN A 97 -14.06 -61.26 24.48
CA GLN A 97 -15.49 -61.46 24.72
C GLN A 97 -16.19 -62.13 23.53
N GLN A 98 -15.82 -61.82 22.29
CA GLN A 98 -16.31 -62.53 21.10
C GLN A 98 -15.90 -64.02 21.11
N LYS A 99 -14.68 -64.35 21.56
CA LYS A 99 -14.26 -65.76 21.75
C LYS A 99 -15.08 -66.46 22.84
N ILE A 100 -15.35 -65.78 23.96
CA ILE A 100 -16.17 -66.31 25.06
C ILE A 100 -17.59 -66.57 24.56
N GLN A 101 -18.20 -65.62 23.85
CA GLN A 101 -19.52 -65.76 23.22
C GLN A 101 -19.56 -67.01 22.32
N ALA A 102 -18.58 -67.16 21.43
CA ALA A 102 -18.50 -68.30 20.51
C ALA A 102 -18.33 -69.63 21.26
N SER A 103 -17.56 -69.65 22.36
CA SER A 103 -17.40 -70.82 23.21
C SER A 103 -18.70 -71.21 23.93
N LEU A 104 -19.42 -70.24 24.51
CA LEU A 104 -20.70 -70.45 25.17
C LEU A 104 -21.77 -70.97 24.20
N ALA A 105 -21.80 -70.42 22.97
CA ALA A 105 -22.68 -70.90 21.91
C ALA A 105 -22.37 -72.36 21.52
N LYS A 106 -21.09 -72.73 21.38
CA LYS A 106 -20.66 -74.12 21.12
C LYS A 106 -21.06 -75.07 22.24
N GLN A 107 -21.04 -74.60 23.49
CA GLN A 107 -21.50 -75.33 24.67
C GLN A 107 -23.03 -75.36 24.82
N LYS A 108 -23.79 -74.81 23.86
CA LYS A 108 -25.27 -74.70 23.86
C LYS A 108 -25.83 -73.84 25.01
N LYS A 109 -25.00 -73.01 25.64
CA LYS A 109 -25.39 -72.05 26.68
C LYS A 109 -25.89 -70.75 26.07
N TYR A 110 -27.02 -70.82 25.37
CA TYR A 110 -27.50 -69.72 24.53
C TYR A 110 -27.87 -68.46 25.32
N ALA A 111 -28.42 -68.59 26.53
CA ALA A 111 -28.78 -67.45 27.37
C ALA A 111 -27.54 -66.63 27.78
N GLU A 112 -26.49 -67.32 28.24
CA GLU A 112 -25.20 -66.70 28.61
C GLU A 112 -24.51 -66.11 27.36
N ALA A 113 -24.53 -66.83 26.23
CA ALA A 113 -23.98 -66.34 24.97
C ALA A 113 -24.67 -65.06 24.48
N HIS A 114 -25.99 -64.94 24.66
CA HIS A 114 -26.75 -63.75 24.29
C HIS A 114 -26.41 -62.55 25.20
N GLN A 115 -26.22 -62.76 26.51
CA GLN A 115 -25.76 -61.69 27.40
C GLN A 115 -24.38 -61.17 26.99
N VAL A 116 -23.44 -62.06 26.67
CA VAL A 116 -22.11 -61.67 26.17
C VAL A 116 -22.21 -60.97 24.82
N GLN A 117 -23.14 -61.39 23.94
CA GLN A 117 -23.38 -60.71 22.67
C GLN A 117 -23.81 -59.25 22.85
N ILE A 118 -24.76 -58.97 23.73
CA ILE A 118 -25.21 -57.59 24.01
C ILE A 118 -24.03 -56.75 24.50
N ARG A 119 -23.24 -57.29 25.44
CA ARG A 119 -22.05 -56.61 25.96
C ARG A 119 -20.99 -56.35 24.88
N CYS A 120 -20.77 -57.30 23.96
CA CYS A 120 -19.90 -57.12 22.80
C CYS A 120 -20.41 -55.99 21.88
N GLN A 121 -21.72 -55.92 21.65
CA GLN A 121 -22.33 -54.89 20.81
C GLN A 121 -22.19 -53.49 21.43
N GLU A 122 -22.42 -53.37 22.75
CA GLU A 122 -22.22 -52.12 23.50
C GLU A 122 -20.75 -51.67 23.44
N MET A 123 -19.79 -52.56 23.75
CA MET A 123 -18.36 -52.25 23.63
C MET A 123 -17.96 -51.89 22.21
N GLU A 124 -18.45 -52.60 21.19
CA GLU A 124 -18.12 -52.27 19.80
C GLU A 124 -18.61 -50.86 19.45
N ALA A 125 -19.83 -50.50 19.87
CA ALA A 125 -20.38 -49.17 19.62
C ALA A 125 -19.54 -48.08 20.29
N GLU A 126 -19.18 -48.27 21.57
CA GLU A 126 -18.34 -47.34 22.33
C GLU A 126 -16.93 -47.19 21.74
N GLU A 127 -16.26 -48.30 21.43
CA GLU A 127 -14.90 -48.28 20.89
C GLU A 127 -14.87 -47.67 19.48
N ARG A 128 -15.89 -47.96 18.65
CA ARG A 128 -16.05 -47.36 17.32
C ARG A 128 -16.30 -45.86 17.41
N GLU A 129 -17.18 -45.42 18.30
CA GLU A 129 -17.44 -43.98 18.51
C GLU A 129 -16.18 -43.26 18.97
N LYS A 130 -15.46 -43.82 19.95
CA LYS A 130 -14.20 -43.27 20.43
C LYS A 130 -13.15 -43.17 19.32
N TYR A 131 -13.01 -44.21 18.51
CA TYR A 131 -12.11 -44.20 17.36
C TYR A 131 -12.44 -43.08 16.37
N MET A 132 -13.72 -42.89 16.05
CA MET A 132 -14.15 -41.83 15.13
C MET A 132 -13.91 -40.44 15.72
N LYS A 133 -14.16 -40.24 17.02
CA LYS A 133 -13.82 -38.99 17.73
C LYS A 133 -12.32 -38.70 17.69
N ASP A 134 -11.48 -39.69 17.97
CA ASP A 134 -10.03 -39.52 17.96
C ASP A 134 -9.48 -39.28 16.56
N ARG A 135 -10.06 -39.93 15.54
CA ARG A 135 -9.77 -39.64 14.13
C ARG A 135 -10.11 -38.19 13.79
N HIS A 136 -11.31 -37.73 14.14
CA HIS A 136 -11.74 -36.35 13.87
C HIS A 136 -10.86 -35.31 14.60
N LYS A 137 -10.50 -35.56 15.87
CA LYS A 137 -9.55 -34.71 16.61
C LYS A 137 -8.20 -34.56 15.90
N LYS A 138 -7.68 -35.64 15.30
CA LYS A 138 -6.42 -35.59 14.53
C LYS A 138 -6.55 -34.72 13.29
N ILE A 139 -7.68 -34.78 12.60
CA ILE A 139 -7.96 -33.93 11.43
C ILE A 139 -7.99 -32.46 11.86
N ILE A 140 -8.81 -32.12 12.86
CA ILE A 140 -8.92 -30.74 13.37
C ILE A 140 -7.54 -30.21 13.82
N ALA A 141 -6.76 -31.01 14.55
CA ALA A 141 -5.45 -30.58 15.03
C ALA A 141 -4.46 -30.33 13.88
N ALA A 142 -4.55 -31.10 12.80
CA ALA A 142 -3.72 -30.88 11.61
C ALA A 142 -4.17 -29.64 10.83
N GLU A 143 -5.48 -29.44 10.65
CA GLU A 143 -6.05 -28.24 10.04
C GLU A 143 -5.71 -26.97 10.82
N ALA A 144 -5.85 -26.97 12.15
CA ALA A 144 -5.50 -25.84 12.99
C ALA A 144 -4.03 -25.42 12.85
N LYS A 145 -3.12 -26.40 12.72
CA LYS A 145 -1.69 -26.12 12.46
C LYS A 145 -1.47 -25.48 11.10
N LEU A 146 -2.17 -25.95 10.07
CA LEU A 146 -2.09 -25.38 8.72
C LEU A 146 -2.64 -23.94 8.71
N ILE A 147 -3.83 -23.71 9.28
CA ILE A 147 -4.44 -22.39 9.43
C ILE A 147 -3.50 -21.43 10.15
N GLN A 148 -2.85 -21.87 11.24
CA GLN A 148 -1.91 -21.02 11.97
C GLN A 148 -0.71 -20.62 11.10
N LYS A 149 -0.19 -21.54 10.27
CA LYS A 149 0.90 -21.25 9.32
C LYS A 149 0.44 -20.23 8.27
N GLN A 150 -0.75 -20.43 7.71
CA GLN A 150 -1.36 -19.55 6.72
C GLN A 150 -1.60 -18.15 7.28
N GLN A 151 -2.09 -18.04 8.53
CA GLN A 151 -2.27 -16.76 9.21
C GLN A 151 -0.95 -16.01 9.40
N ASN A 152 0.13 -16.73 9.76
CA ASN A 152 1.46 -16.12 9.90
C ASN A 152 1.99 -15.60 8.55
N GLU A 153 1.80 -16.38 7.48
CA GLU A 153 2.18 -15.98 6.11
C GLU A 153 1.39 -14.75 5.65
N MET A 154 0.07 -14.75 5.86
CA MET A 154 -0.81 -13.62 5.53
C MET A 154 -0.41 -12.35 6.28
N ASN A 155 -0.11 -12.47 7.58
CA ASN A 155 0.35 -11.34 8.39
C ASN A 155 1.71 -10.81 7.94
N ALA A 156 2.64 -11.70 7.59
CA ALA A 156 3.95 -11.31 7.07
C ALA A 156 3.82 -10.55 5.73
N LEU A 157 2.96 -11.03 4.83
CA LEU A 157 2.69 -10.34 3.57
C LEU A 157 2.08 -8.97 3.83
N LYS A 158 0.99 -8.88 4.61
CA LYS A 158 0.35 -7.59 4.96
C LYS A 158 1.34 -6.57 5.51
N LYS A 159 2.19 -6.99 6.45
CA LYS A 159 3.22 -6.12 7.04
C LYS A 159 4.25 -5.66 6.01
N LYS A 160 4.64 -6.52 5.06
CA LYS A 160 5.55 -6.16 3.97
C LYS A 160 4.91 -5.12 3.05
N LEU A 161 3.65 -5.32 2.64
CA LEU A 161 2.93 -4.41 1.77
C LEU A 161 2.73 -3.03 2.44
N GLU A 162 2.34 -3.02 3.71
CA GLU A 162 2.24 -1.80 4.51
C GLU A 162 3.59 -1.07 4.64
N GLY A 163 4.68 -1.80 4.84
CA GLY A 163 6.03 -1.25 4.84
C GLY A 163 6.38 -0.57 3.52
N ASN A 164 6.15 -1.26 2.40
CA ASN A 164 6.40 -0.74 1.06
C ASN A 164 5.56 0.52 0.76
N LEU A 165 4.28 0.54 1.15
CA LEU A 165 3.41 1.69 0.98
C LEU A 165 3.93 2.91 1.76
N ASN A 166 4.33 2.70 3.02
CA ASN A 166 4.89 3.76 3.85
C ASN A 166 6.19 4.33 3.27
N GLU A 167 7.06 3.48 2.70
CA GLU A 167 8.27 3.94 2.01
C GLU A 167 7.93 4.78 0.77
N ARG A 168 6.95 4.35 -0.04
CA ARG A 168 6.48 5.13 -1.19
C ARG A 168 5.93 6.49 -0.79
N LEU A 169 5.13 6.57 0.28
CA LEU A 169 4.61 7.84 0.77
C LEU A 169 5.72 8.80 1.24
N LYS A 170 6.76 8.28 1.90
CA LYS A 170 7.95 9.06 2.27
C LYS A 170 8.74 9.56 1.05
N LEU A 171 8.82 8.74 0.00
CA LEU A 171 9.43 9.14 -1.26
C LEU A 171 8.63 10.27 -1.91
N ARG A 172 7.30 10.16 -1.99
CA ARG A 172 6.42 11.24 -2.47
C ARG A 172 6.65 12.54 -1.72
N GLU A 173 6.70 12.50 -0.39
CA GLU A 173 6.97 13.68 0.43
C GLU A 173 8.34 14.30 0.12
N THR A 174 9.37 13.46 -0.02
CA THR A 174 10.73 13.92 -0.34
C THR A 174 10.78 14.59 -1.72
N GLU A 175 10.13 14.01 -2.72
CA GLU A 175 10.08 14.57 -4.06
C GLU A 175 9.22 15.84 -4.14
N HIS A 176 8.11 15.88 -3.42
CA HIS A 176 7.31 17.09 -3.25
C HIS A 176 8.14 18.25 -2.71
N ASN A 177 8.91 18.01 -1.64
CA ASN A 177 9.79 19.01 -1.05
C ASN A 177 10.86 19.49 -2.05
N LYS A 178 11.41 18.60 -2.87
CA LYS A 178 12.36 18.96 -3.93
C LYS A 178 11.70 19.85 -5.00
N LEU A 179 10.49 19.53 -5.43
CA LEU A 179 9.74 20.33 -6.40
C LEU A 179 9.46 21.74 -5.84
N LEU A 180 9.02 21.82 -4.59
CA LEU A 180 8.78 23.10 -3.91
C LEU A 180 10.05 23.94 -3.79
N GLN A 181 11.17 23.31 -3.40
CA GLN A 181 12.45 24.00 -3.30
C GLN A 181 12.91 24.56 -4.65
N ARG A 182 12.72 23.82 -5.75
CA ARG A 182 13.04 24.30 -7.10
C ARG A 182 12.22 25.54 -7.44
N TYR A 183 10.91 25.53 -7.20
CA TYR A 183 10.06 26.69 -7.42
C TYR A 183 10.49 27.90 -6.60
N GLN A 184 10.79 27.71 -5.30
CA GLN A 184 11.28 28.79 -4.44
C GLN A 184 12.58 29.40 -4.94
N ASN A 185 13.50 28.56 -5.46
CA ASN A 185 14.77 29.03 -6.03
C ASN A 185 14.54 29.87 -7.29
N VAL A 186 13.70 29.41 -8.22
CA VAL A 186 13.38 30.14 -9.46
C VAL A 186 12.69 31.46 -9.13
N LYS A 187 11.72 31.45 -8.21
CA LYS A 187 11.04 32.66 -7.76
C LYS A 187 12.02 33.69 -7.20
N LYS A 188 12.94 33.26 -6.33
CA LYS A 188 13.97 34.13 -5.76
C LYS A 188 14.92 34.68 -6.83
N GLU A 189 15.26 33.87 -7.83
CA GLU A 189 16.08 34.31 -8.95
C GLU A 189 15.37 35.40 -9.77
N ILE A 190 14.09 35.20 -10.09
CA ILE A 190 13.25 36.20 -10.77
C ILE A 190 13.21 37.49 -9.95
N GLU A 191 12.91 37.41 -8.65
CA GLU A 191 12.87 38.60 -7.77
C GLU A 191 14.21 39.36 -7.77
N ASN A 192 15.33 38.66 -7.74
CA ASN A 192 16.66 39.27 -7.82
C ASN A 192 16.91 39.95 -9.18
N GLN A 193 16.55 39.29 -10.29
CA GLN A 193 16.68 39.85 -11.64
C GLN A 193 15.83 41.12 -11.78
N GLN A 194 14.57 41.07 -11.33
CA GLN A 194 13.63 42.18 -11.39
C GLN A 194 14.11 43.39 -10.56
N ASN A 195 14.69 43.14 -9.38
CA ASN A 195 15.30 44.19 -8.57
C ASN A 195 16.49 44.85 -9.29
N LEU A 196 17.37 44.06 -9.93
CA LEU A 196 18.49 44.61 -10.70
C LEU A 196 18.03 45.42 -11.90
N GLU A 197 16.98 44.98 -12.60
CA GLU A 197 16.37 45.72 -13.70
C GLU A 197 15.81 47.07 -13.24
N ARG A 198 15.08 47.11 -12.12
CA ARG A 198 14.56 48.36 -11.54
C ARG A 198 15.70 49.33 -11.22
N ILE A 199 16.76 48.86 -10.55
CA ILE A 199 17.93 49.68 -10.23
C ILE A 199 18.59 50.23 -11.52
N LYS A 200 18.77 49.39 -12.54
CA LYS A 200 19.34 49.81 -13.84
C LYS A 200 18.46 50.83 -14.53
N PHE A 201 17.14 50.61 -14.54
CA PHE A 201 16.15 51.49 -15.14
C PHE A 201 16.16 52.88 -14.48
N GLU A 202 16.12 52.94 -13.15
CA GLU A 202 16.19 54.19 -12.40
C GLU A 202 17.52 54.95 -12.63
N ARG A 203 18.64 54.23 -12.67
CA ARG A 203 19.96 54.83 -12.96
C ARG A 203 20.02 55.42 -14.36
N ALA A 204 19.50 54.72 -15.36
CA ALA A 204 19.47 55.19 -16.75
C ALA A 204 18.60 56.46 -16.90
N PHE A 205 17.46 56.53 -16.22
CA PHE A 205 16.64 57.74 -16.23
C PHE A 205 17.32 58.93 -15.54
N LYS A 206 17.93 58.70 -14.37
CA LYS A 206 18.69 59.75 -13.66
C LYS A 206 19.85 60.30 -14.50
N SER A 207 20.56 59.44 -15.24
CA SER A 207 21.66 59.88 -16.11
C SER A 207 21.18 60.65 -17.35
N GLN A 208 20.01 60.33 -17.92
CA GLN A 208 19.41 61.09 -19.02
C GLN A 208 18.85 62.46 -18.57
N ASN A 209 18.46 62.59 -17.30
CA ASN A 209 17.92 63.85 -16.76
C ASN A 209 19.03 64.83 -16.30
N MET A 210 20.19 64.32 -15.87
CA MET A 210 21.40 65.10 -15.60
C MET A 210 22.18 65.31 -16.90
N GLY A 211 21.82 66.35 -17.66
CA GLY A 211 22.50 66.69 -18.92
C GLY A 211 24.02 66.72 -18.77
N ARG A 212 24.75 66.08 -19.72
CA ARG A 212 26.21 66.16 -19.82
C ARG A 212 26.67 67.62 -19.66
N PRO A 213 27.56 67.94 -18.71
CA PRO A 213 28.27 69.22 -18.73
C PRO A 213 29.04 69.28 -20.05
N GLY A 214 28.74 70.29 -20.87
CA GLY A 214 29.46 70.51 -22.12
C GLY A 214 30.95 70.64 -21.82
N THR A 215 31.76 69.77 -22.42
CA THR A 215 33.20 69.98 -22.49
C THR A 215 33.42 71.20 -23.37
N ALA A 216 33.62 72.36 -22.74
CA ALA A 216 34.13 73.54 -23.40
C ALA A 216 35.64 73.33 -23.60
N THR A 217 36.04 72.89 -24.79
CA THR A 217 37.41 73.04 -25.28
C THR A 217 37.57 74.48 -25.77
N GLN A 218 38.51 75.20 -25.15
CA GLN A 218 39.02 76.50 -25.59
C GLN A 218 39.78 76.39 -26.91
#